data_AF-A0A3R7TX99-F1
#
_entry.id   AF-A0A3R7TX99-F1
#
_cell.length_a   1.000
_cell.length_b   1.000
_cell.length_c   1.000
_cell.angle_alpha   90.00
_cell.angle_beta   90.00
_cell.angle_gamma   90.00
#
_symmetry.space_group_name_H-M   'P 1'
#
loop_
_entity.id
_entity.type
_entity.pdbx_description
1 polymer ?
#
loop_
_entity_poly.entity_id
_entity_poly.type
_entity_poly.pdbx_seq_one_letter_code
_entity_poly.pdbx_strand_id
1 'polypeptide(L)'
;MEIATSKMSDRQRGYRQTYRERVAGWYNGWLHIFIIYTIGFAALYIYIVNMQSITAAEYLIVPVTFLMCNFFEWWIHRFVMHRPSKIPLFRAVYSRHTLMHHQFFTEHEMRFADHHDWRVTFFPPYSLVVFTLMSIPGAFVLGWFFSPNVGWLFISTTTSMYLIYEFMHFCCHVDDNWFVRNMPFINTIRRHHTAHHDQNIMMERNMNLTFPIMDWLFGTSDLNRGLLGHLFNGYDNRHIKTDMRRTSSTPHVRATMVGSAAE
;
A
#
# COMPACT_ATOMS: atom_id res chain seq x y z
N MET A 1 5.89 -18.26 14.14
CA MET A 1 7.10 -17.99 14.95
C MET A 1 7.61 -16.62 14.53
N GLU A 2 8.10 -15.79 15.46
CA GLU A 2 8.55 -14.44 15.12
C GLU A 2 9.96 -14.44 14.49
N ILE A 3 10.28 -13.37 13.75
CA ILE A 3 11.63 -13.15 13.19
C ILE A 3 12.67 -13.07 14.32
N ALA A 4 13.63 -14.00 14.30
CA ALA A 4 14.68 -14.11 15.32
C ALA A 4 15.65 -12.92 15.30
N THR A 5 16.17 -12.57 14.12
CA THR A 5 17.11 -11.45 13.95
C THR A 5 16.39 -10.22 13.43
N SER A 6 16.10 -9.28 14.32
CA SER A 6 15.39 -8.04 13.99
C SER A 6 15.70 -6.91 14.96
N LYS A 7 15.68 -5.67 14.45
CA LYS A 7 15.82 -4.42 15.23
C LYS A 7 14.50 -3.92 15.81
N MET A 8 13.43 -4.73 15.78
CA MET A 8 12.15 -4.39 16.40
C MET A 8 12.32 -3.99 17.88
N SER A 9 11.64 -2.93 18.27
CA SER A 9 11.44 -2.58 19.68
C SER A 9 10.52 -3.59 20.38
N ASP A 10 10.61 -3.67 21.71
CA ASP A 10 9.72 -4.53 22.51
C ASP A 10 8.25 -4.17 22.31
N ARG A 11 7.96 -2.87 22.11
CA ARG A 11 6.61 -2.39 21.77
C ARG A 11 6.10 -3.01 20.47
N GLN A 12 6.92 -3.03 19.42
CA GLN A 12 6.53 -3.63 18.14
C GLN A 12 6.34 -5.14 18.28
N ARG A 13 7.25 -5.84 18.97
CA ARG A 13 7.13 -7.29 19.22
C ARG A 13 5.83 -7.62 19.97
N GLY A 14 5.54 -6.90 21.06
CA GLY A 14 4.32 -7.07 21.83
C GLY A 14 3.06 -6.79 21.01
N TYR A 15 3.10 -5.76 20.15
CA TYR A 15 1.99 -5.47 19.24
C TYR A 15 1.76 -6.59 18.23
N ARG A 16 2.82 -7.07 17.56
CA ARG A 16 2.71 -8.17 16.59
C ARG A 16 2.17 -9.44 17.23
N GLN A 17 2.63 -9.78 18.42
CA GLN A 17 2.09 -10.91 19.19
C GLN A 17 0.58 -10.73 19.47
N THR A 18 0.19 -9.60 20.06
CA THR A 18 -1.21 -9.30 20.37
C THR A 18 -2.10 -9.31 19.12
N TYR A 19 -1.60 -8.78 18.00
CA TYR A 19 -2.32 -8.78 16.73
C TYR A 19 -2.56 -10.22 16.25
N ARG A 20 -1.53 -11.07 16.27
CA ARG A 20 -1.64 -12.48 15.87
C ARG A 20 -2.60 -13.27 16.75
N GLU A 21 -2.61 -13.03 18.06
CA GLU A 21 -3.57 -13.65 18.98
C GLU A 21 -5.02 -13.30 18.62
N ARG A 22 -5.28 -12.09 18.09
CA ARG A 22 -6.61 -11.67 17.62
C ARG A 22 -6.97 -12.18 16.23
N VAL A 23 -5.97 -12.44 15.41
CA VAL A 23 -6.15 -13.06 14.08
C VAL A 23 -6.22 -14.59 14.18
N ALA A 24 -5.74 -15.17 15.28
CA ALA A 24 -5.74 -16.61 15.54
C ALA A 24 -7.16 -17.18 15.43
N GLY A 25 -7.31 -18.14 14.52
CA GLY A 25 -8.59 -18.67 14.07
C GLY A 25 -8.43 -19.29 12.68
N TRP A 26 -9.45 -19.19 11.83
CA TRP A 26 -9.52 -19.82 10.50
C TRP A 26 -8.78 -19.05 9.39
N TYR A 27 -8.01 -18.02 9.72
CA TYR A 27 -7.30 -17.24 8.69
C TYR A 27 -6.17 -18.05 8.06
N ASN A 28 -6.12 -18.09 6.73
CA ASN A 28 -5.03 -18.68 5.96
C ASN A 28 -4.60 -17.72 4.85
N GLY A 29 -3.35 -17.28 4.88
CA GLY A 29 -2.83 -16.28 3.94
C GLY A 29 -2.81 -16.78 2.50
N TRP A 30 -2.47 -18.05 2.28
CA TRP A 30 -2.47 -18.66 0.95
C TRP A 30 -3.87 -18.68 0.33
N LEU A 31 -4.87 -19.10 1.11
CA LEU A 31 -6.26 -19.07 0.67
C LEU A 31 -6.73 -17.64 0.36
N HIS A 32 -6.33 -16.66 1.18
CA HIS A 32 -6.66 -15.25 0.94
C HIS A 32 -6.11 -14.77 -0.41
N ILE A 33 -4.82 -14.97 -0.67
CA ILE A 33 -4.20 -14.60 -1.96
C ILE A 33 -4.89 -15.33 -3.12
N PHE A 34 -5.09 -16.65 -2.98
CA PHE A 34 -5.76 -17.45 -4.00
C PHE A 34 -7.14 -16.89 -4.37
N ILE A 35 -7.95 -16.52 -3.38
CA ILE A 35 -9.29 -15.94 -3.62
C ILE A 35 -9.18 -14.60 -4.35
N ILE A 36 -8.31 -13.68 -3.91
CA ILE A 36 -8.16 -12.37 -4.55
C ILE A 36 -7.79 -12.51 -6.02
N TYR A 37 -6.76 -13.30 -6.32
CA TYR A 37 -6.28 -13.45 -7.69
C TYR A 37 -7.23 -14.26 -8.55
N THR A 38 -7.95 -15.25 -8.00
CA THR A 38 -8.99 -15.97 -8.74
C THR A 38 -10.12 -15.04 -9.16
N ILE A 39 -10.64 -14.22 -8.23
CA ILE A 39 -11.69 -13.24 -8.55
C ILE A 39 -11.17 -12.22 -9.56
N GLY A 40 -9.96 -11.69 -9.36
CA GLY A 40 -9.35 -10.70 -10.23
C GLY A 40 -9.12 -11.21 -11.66
N PHE A 41 -8.53 -12.40 -11.81
CA PHE A 41 -8.30 -12.99 -13.13
C PHE A 41 -9.59 -13.45 -13.82
N ALA A 42 -10.59 -13.95 -13.07
CA ALA A 42 -11.90 -14.25 -13.63
C ALA A 42 -12.59 -12.98 -14.17
N ALA A 43 -12.52 -11.88 -13.42
CA ALA A 43 -13.04 -10.58 -13.87
C ALA A 43 -12.31 -10.09 -15.13
N LEU A 44 -10.98 -10.08 -15.12
CA LEU A 44 -10.17 -9.68 -16.28
C LEU A 44 -10.45 -10.55 -17.50
N TYR A 45 -10.60 -11.86 -17.32
CA TYR A 45 -11.00 -12.78 -18.40
C TYR A 45 -12.33 -12.34 -19.02
N ILE A 46 -13.36 -12.10 -18.20
CA ILE A 46 -14.67 -11.63 -18.66
C ILE A 46 -14.52 -10.31 -19.45
N TYR A 47 -13.73 -9.36 -18.96
CA TYR A 47 -13.59 -8.07 -19.64
C TYR A 47 -12.89 -8.21 -21.00
N ILE A 48 -11.80 -8.99 -21.04
CA ILE A 48 -10.98 -9.18 -22.24
C ILE A 48 -11.77 -9.91 -23.34
N VAL A 49 -12.54 -10.95 -23.01
CA VAL A 49 -13.31 -11.70 -24.04
C VAL A 49 -14.47 -10.89 -24.63
N ASN A 50 -14.85 -9.78 -24.00
CA ASN A 50 -15.87 -8.86 -24.53
C ASN A 50 -15.28 -7.69 -25.33
N MET A 51 -13.95 -7.57 -25.43
CA MET A 51 -13.29 -6.58 -26.29
C MET A 51 -13.25 -7.08 -27.74
N GLN A 52 -13.48 -6.20 -28.70
CA GLN A 52 -13.48 -6.55 -30.12
C GLN A 52 -12.78 -5.47 -30.95
N SER A 53 -11.78 -5.86 -31.76
CA SER A 53 -11.15 -4.99 -32.77
C SER A 53 -10.74 -3.61 -32.22
N ILE A 54 -9.99 -3.60 -31.11
CA ILE A 54 -9.59 -2.37 -30.40
C ILE A 54 -8.77 -1.46 -31.32
N THR A 55 -9.16 -0.19 -31.41
CA THR A 55 -8.42 0.82 -32.17
C THR A 55 -7.29 1.44 -31.35
N ALA A 56 -6.29 2.03 -32.03
CA ALA A 56 -5.18 2.71 -31.36
C ALA A 56 -5.65 3.87 -30.45
N ALA A 57 -6.72 4.58 -30.82
CA ALA A 57 -7.27 5.66 -30.02
C ALA A 57 -7.94 5.17 -28.73
N GLU A 58 -8.62 4.02 -28.78
CA GLU A 58 -9.26 3.42 -27.59
C GLU A 58 -8.23 3.05 -26.52
N TYR A 59 -7.02 2.61 -26.92
CA TYR A 59 -5.94 2.33 -25.98
C TYR A 59 -5.50 3.54 -25.15
N LEU A 60 -5.78 4.78 -25.56
CA LEU A 60 -5.46 5.97 -24.78
C LEU A 60 -6.18 6.02 -23.42
N ILE A 61 -7.29 5.31 -23.27
CA ILE A 61 -7.97 5.23 -21.97
C ILE A 61 -7.12 4.51 -20.91
N VAL A 62 -6.23 3.60 -21.31
CA VAL A 62 -5.37 2.84 -20.40
C VAL A 62 -4.41 3.75 -19.62
N PRO A 63 -3.52 4.55 -20.24
CA PRO A 63 -2.64 5.45 -19.50
C PRO A 63 -3.40 6.52 -18.71
N VAL A 64 -4.55 6.99 -19.21
CA VAL A 64 -5.41 7.94 -18.47
C VAL A 64 -5.96 7.31 -17.19
N THR A 65 -6.53 6.11 -17.30
CA THR A 65 -7.09 5.37 -16.15
C THR A 65 -5.99 4.96 -15.18
N PHE A 66 -4.82 4.56 -15.68
CA PHE A 66 -3.64 4.26 -14.87
C PHE A 66 -3.24 5.45 -14.00
N LEU A 67 -3.10 6.65 -14.58
CA LEU A 67 -2.76 7.86 -13.83
C LEU A 67 -3.85 8.25 -12.84
N MET A 68 -5.12 8.07 -13.22
CA MET A 68 -6.25 8.30 -12.31
C MET A 68 -6.22 7.33 -11.12
N CYS A 69 -5.94 6.04 -11.33
CA CYS A 69 -5.76 5.06 -10.26
C CYS A 69 -4.58 5.40 -9.36
N ASN A 70 -3.45 5.80 -9.93
CA ASN A 70 -2.27 6.22 -9.16
C ASN A 70 -2.56 7.47 -8.30
N PHE A 71 -3.35 8.41 -8.83
CA PHE A 71 -3.87 9.53 -8.06
C PHE A 71 -4.82 9.12 -6.95
N PHE A 72 -5.78 8.25 -7.26
CA PHE A 72 -6.74 7.76 -6.30
C PHE A 72 -6.06 7.03 -5.14
N GLU A 73 -5.05 6.20 -5.43
CA GLU A 73 -4.19 5.54 -4.45
C GLU A 73 -3.51 6.55 -3.52
N TRP A 74 -2.82 7.55 -4.08
CA TRP A 74 -2.19 8.62 -3.29
C TRP A 74 -3.21 9.37 -2.42
N TRP A 75 -4.36 9.71 -2.99
CA TRP A 75 -5.39 10.48 -2.32
C TRP A 75 -6.01 9.69 -1.16
N ILE A 76 -6.41 8.44 -1.39
CA ILE A 76 -7.01 7.61 -0.35
C ILE A 76 -5.98 7.32 0.75
N HIS A 77 -4.72 7.06 0.38
CA HIS A 77 -3.68 6.78 1.35
C HIS A 77 -3.43 8.01 2.25
N ARG A 78 -3.28 9.19 1.67
CA ARG A 78 -3.00 10.42 2.41
C ARG A 78 -4.19 10.96 3.21
N PHE A 79 -5.37 10.99 2.61
CA PHE A 79 -6.51 11.73 3.16
C PHE A 79 -7.55 10.85 3.85
N VAL A 80 -7.50 9.53 3.65
CA VAL A 80 -8.43 8.58 4.27
C VAL A 80 -7.68 7.63 5.20
N MET A 81 -6.62 6.97 4.71
CA MET A 81 -5.91 5.94 5.48
C MET A 81 -5.02 6.52 6.59
N HIS A 82 -4.53 7.76 6.42
CA HIS A 82 -3.72 8.51 7.40
C HIS A 82 -4.47 9.61 8.13
N ARG A 83 -5.80 9.71 8.01
CA ARG A 83 -6.57 10.72 8.75
C ARG A 83 -7.73 10.08 9.52
N PRO A 84 -7.82 10.32 10.84
CA PRO A 84 -8.99 9.92 11.61
C PRO A 84 -10.27 10.51 10.99
N SER A 85 -11.33 9.70 10.92
CA SER A 85 -12.61 10.11 10.36
C SER A 85 -13.77 9.73 11.27
N LYS A 86 -14.83 10.54 11.25
CA LYS A 86 -16.11 10.24 11.91
C LYS A 86 -16.98 9.28 11.09
N ILE A 87 -16.71 9.16 9.78
CA ILE A 87 -17.44 8.26 8.89
C ILE A 87 -16.99 6.82 9.19
N PRO A 88 -17.90 5.87 9.53
CA PRO A 88 -17.52 4.52 9.95
C PRO A 88 -16.60 3.79 8.97
N LEU A 89 -16.89 3.89 7.66
CA LEU A 89 -16.08 3.28 6.60
C LEU A 89 -14.65 3.82 6.60
N PHE A 90 -14.48 5.14 6.56
CA PHE A 90 -13.15 5.78 6.56
C PHE A 90 -12.41 5.55 7.87
N ARG A 91 -13.12 5.51 9.00
CA ARG A 91 -12.54 5.14 10.30
C ARG A 91 -12.02 3.71 10.30
N ALA A 92 -12.73 2.77 9.70
CA ALA A 92 -12.28 1.38 9.60
C ALA A 92 -11.04 1.25 8.72
N VAL A 93 -10.99 1.97 7.60
CA VAL A 93 -9.83 2.05 6.71
C VAL A 93 -8.62 2.66 7.43
N TYR A 94 -8.79 3.81 8.10
CA TYR A 94 -7.77 4.44 8.94
C TYR A 94 -7.27 3.49 10.04
N SER A 95 -8.18 2.79 10.72
CA SER A 95 -7.82 1.84 11.77
C SER A 95 -6.98 0.68 11.23
N ARG A 96 -7.37 0.04 10.12
CA ARG A 96 -6.58 -1.05 9.53
C ARG A 96 -5.22 -0.58 9.03
N HIS A 97 -5.14 0.64 8.52
CA HIS A 97 -3.89 1.17 8.00
C HIS A 97 -3.00 1.77 9.09
N THR A 98 -3.37 2.93 9.62
CA THR A 98 -2.52 3.66 10.57
C THR A 98 -2.42 2.94 11.93
N LEU A 99 -3.52 2.41 12.45
CA LEU A 99 -3.53 1.83 13.80
C LEU A 99 -3.19 0.34 13.86
N MET A 100 -3.17 -0.35 12.72
CA MET A 100 -2.72 -1.74 12.65
C MET A 100 -1.47 -1.90 11.81
N HIS A 101 -1.53 -1.60 10.51
CA HIS A 101 -0.41 -1.82 9.60
C HIS A 101 0.87 -1.08 10.02
N HIS A 102 0.78 0.22 10.35
CA HIS A 102 1.92 1.03 10.82
C HIS A 102 2.39 0.74 12.24
N GLN A 103 1.61 0.02 13.04
CA GLN A 103 2.07 -0.48 14.36
C GLN A 103 2.71 -1.86 14.25
N PHE A 104 2.28 -2.65 13.27
CA PHE A 104 2.81 -3.98 13.00
C PHE A 104 4.16 -3.89 12.27
N PHE A 105 4.26 -2.99 11.30
CA PHE A 105 5.47 -2.72 10.51
C PHE A 105 6.01 -1.32 10.79
N THR A 106 7.32 -1.24 11.00
CA THR A 106 8.05 0.02 11.20
C THR A 106 9.20 0.08 10.22
N GLU A 107 9.84 1.24 10.07
CA GLU A 107 11.03 1.41 9.25
C GLU A 107 12.19 0.49 9.68
N HIS A 108 12.15 -0.07 10.89
CA HIS A 108 13.15 -1.00 11.42
C HIS A 108 12.85 -2.46 11.13
N GLU A 109 11.57 -2.83 10.95
CA GLU A 109 11.17 -4.17 10.57
C GLU A 109 9.85 -4.14 9.79
N MET A 110 9.99 -4.29 8.49
CA MET A 110 8.90 -4.31 7.53
C MET A 110 8.42 -5.74 7.23
N ARG A 111 9.15 -6.77 7.66
CA ARG A 111 8.92 -8.11 7.11
C ARG A 111 7.81 -8.87 7.83
N PHE A 112 7.10 -9.71 7.07
CA PHE A 112 6.27 -10.78 7.61
C PHE A 112 7.13 -11.81 8.33
N ALA A 113 6.59 -12.41 9.39
CA ALA A 113 7.21 -13.58 10.00
C ALA A 113 6.63 -14.89 9.45
N ASP A 114 5.34 -14.88 9.12
CA ASP A 114 4.63 -16.02 8.53
C ASP A 114 3.41 -15.56 7.72
N HIS A 115 2.71 -16.51 7.09
CA HIS A 115 1.58 -16.21 6.21
C HIS A 115 0.34 -15.68 6.94
N HIS A 116 0.24 -15.77 8.26
CA HIS A 116 -0.86 -15.13 9.00
C HIS A 116 -0.70 -13.61 9.04
N ASP A 117 0.54 -13.11 8.99
CA ASP A 117 0.84 -11.68 8.96
C ASP A 117 0.34 -11.00 7.67
N TRP A 118 0.10 -11.77 6.60
CA TRP A 118 -0.39 -11.25 5.32
C TRP A 118 -1.74 -10.51 5.45
N ARG A 119 -2.54 -10.85 6.47
CA ARG A 119 -3.81 -10.17 6.79
C ARG A 119 -3.64 -8.69 7.09
N VAL A 120 -2.45 -8.29 7.57
CA VAL A 120 -2.12 -6.91 7.90
C VAL A 120 -1.96 -6.07 6.64
N THR A 121 -1.60 -6.70 5.52
CA THR A 121 -1.20 -6.04 4.27
C THR A 121 -2.29 -6.13 3.21
N PHE A 122 -2.77 -7.34 2.90
CA PHE A 122 -3.78 -7.50 1.85
C PHE A 122 -5.11 -6.86 2.27
N PHE A 123 -5.75 -6.21 1.31
CA PHE A 123 -7.14 -5.83 1.49
C PHE A 123 -8.01 -7.08 1.65
N PRO A 124 -9.15 -6.98 2.36
CA PRO A 124 -10.05 -8.09 2.50
C PRO A 124 -10.61 -8.46 1.12
N PRO A 125 -10.93 -9.73 0.83
CA PRO A 125 -11.38 -10.13 -0.52
C PRO A 125 -12.57 -9.32 -1.07
N TYR A 126 -13.45 -8.83 -0.20
CA TYR A 126 -14.58 -7.97 -0.61
C TYR A 126 -14.14 -6.60 -1.15
N SER A 127 -12.93 -6.11 -0.87
CA SER A 127 -12.44 -4.82 -1.37
C SER A 127 -12.32 -4.81 -2.89
N LEU A 128 -11.85 -5.89 -3.50
CA LEU A 128 -11.81 -6.02 -4.97
C LEU A 128 -13.22 -5.89 -5.56
N VAL A 129 -14.23 -6.51 -4.93
CA VAL A 129 -15.63 -6.38 -5.33
C VAL A 129 -16.09 -4.93 -5.22
N VAL A 130 -15.81 -4.26 -4.09
CA VAL A 130 -16.17 -2.84 -3.89
C VAL A 130 -15.54 -1.95 -4.96
N PHE A 131 -14.23 -2.07 -5.23
CA PHE A 131 -13.56 -1.27 -6.25
C PHE A 131 -14.06 -1.57 -7.67
N THR A 132 -14.42 -2.83 -7.93
CA THR A 132 -15.05 -3.22 -9.19
C THR A 132 -16.42 -2.55 -9.33
N LEU A 133 -17.28 -2.63 -8.31
CA LEU A 133 -18.59 -1.96 -8.30
C LEU A 133 -18.48 -0.44 -8.44
N MET A 134 -17.46 0.18 -7.85
CA MET A 134 -17.17 1.60 -8.05
C MET A 134 -16.74 1.93 -9.48
N SER A 135 -16.06 1.00 -10.17
CA SER A 135 -15.57 1.18 -11.54
C SER A 135 -16.67 0.98 -12.59
N ILE A 136 -17.66 0.13 -12.33
CA ILE A 136 -18.73 -0.22 -13.27
C ILE A 136 -19.49 1.01 -13.82
N PRO A 137 -19.95 1.98 -13.01
CA PRO A 137 -20.60 3.19 -13.54
C PRO A 137 -19.69 3.97 -14.49
N GLY A 138 -18.40 4.10 -14.17
CA GLY A 138 -17.42 4.74 -15.04
C GLY A 138 -17.24 3.99 -16.37
N ALA A 139 -17.17 2.67 -16.31
CA ALA A 139 -17.09 1.81 -17.48
C ALA A 139 -18.33 1.95 -18.38
N PHE A 140 -19.54 2.00 -17.81
CA PHE A 140 -20.77 2.21 -18.58
C PHE A 140 -20.82 3.60 -19.22
N VAL A 141 -20.49 4.65 -18.48
CA VAL A 141 -20.48 6.03 -19.00
C VAL A 141 -19.47 6.15 -20.15
N LEU A 142 -18.23 5.71 -19.94
CA LEU A 142 -17.21 5.75 -20.99
C LEU A 142 -17.56 4.84 -22.17
N GLY A 143 -18.14 3.68 -21.88
CA GLY A 143 -18.65 2.73 -22.86
C GLY A 143 -19.71 3.33 -23.78
N TRP A 144 -20.62 4.09 -23.19
CA TRP A 144 -21.72 4.76 -23.88
C TRP A 144 -21.26 5.93 -24.75
N PHE A 145 -20.34 6.76 -24.23
CA PHE A 145 -19.91 7.98 -24.92
C PHE A 145 -18.80 7.77 -25.95
N PHE A 146 -17.94 6.75 -25.79
CA PHE A 146 -16.80 6.51 -26.69
C PHE A 146 -16.96 5.20 -27.46
N SER A 147 -16.90 4.07 -26.76
CA SER A 147 -17.19 2.74 -27.32
C SER A 147 -17.22 1.68 -26.22
N PRO A 148 -17.88 0.52 -26.43
CA PRO A 148 -17.82 -0.60 -25.49
C PRO A 148 -16.38 -1.02 -25.12
N ASN A 149 -15.44 -0.99 -26.08
CA ASN A 149 -14.03 -1.29 -25.81
C ASN A 149 -13.41 -0.34 -24.79
N VAL A 150 -13.72 0.97 -24.84
CA VAL A 150 -13.22 1.94 -23.86
C VAL A 150 -13.73 1.62 -22.46
N GLY A 151 -15.01 1.23 -22.34
CA GLY A 151 -15.57 0.77 -21.07
C GLY A 151 -14.86 -0.47 -20.52
N TRP A 152 -14.61 -1.48 -21.37
CA TRP A 152 -13.89 -2.68 -20.98
C TRP A 152 -12.42 -2.43 -20.64
N LEU A 153 -11.73 -1.58 -21.40
CA LEU A 153 -10.34 -1.19 -21.14
C LEU A 153 -10.21 -0.41 -19.84
N PHE A 154 -11.16 0.49 -19.55
CA PHE A 154 -11.22 1.22 -18.30
C PHE A 154 -11.30 0.27 -17.09
N ILE A 155 -12.31 -0.61 -17.05
CA ILE A 155 -12.49 -1.53 -15.91
C ILE A 155 -11.37 -2.57 -15.83
N SER A 156 -10.82 -3.00 -16.97
CA SER A 156 -9.62 -3.86 -16.99
C SER A 156 -8.43 -3.16 -16.36
N THR A 157 -8.25 -1.88 -16.63
CA THR A 157 -7.15 -1.09 -16.07
C THR A 157 -7.34 -0.88 -14.57
N THR A 158 -8.55 -0.55 -14.09
CA THR A 158 -8.79 -0.37 -12.65
C THR A 158 -8.60 -1.67 -11.86
N THR A 159 -9.12 -2.80 -12.37
CA THR A 159 -8.92 -4.13 -11.76
C THR A 159 -7.45 -4.53 -11.78
N SER A 160 -6.74 -4.30 -12.89
CA SER A 160 -5.30 -4.59 -12.98
C SER A 160 -4.49 -3.77 -11.98
N MET A 161 -4.81 -2.48 -11.83
CA MET A 161 -4.14 -1.60 -10.87
C MET A 161 -4.35 -2.06 -9.42
N TYR A 162 -5.53 -2.57 -9.07
CA TYR A 162 -5.75 -3.17 -7.76
C TYR A 162 -4.85 -4.39 -7.53
N LEU A 163 -4.76 -5.31 -8.50
CA LEU A 163 -3.92 -6.51 -8.35
C LEU A 163 -2.42 -6.15 -8.28
N ILE A 164 -1.98 -5.17 -9.08
CA ILE A 164 -0.62 -4.63 -9.04
C ILE A 164 -0.34 -4.01 -7.68
N TYR A 165 -1.27 -3.23 -7.12
CA TYR A 165 -1.15 -2.66 -5.77
C TYR A 165 -0.94 -3.75 -4.72
N GLU A 166 -1.79 -4.78 -4.69
CA GLU A 166 -1.66 -5.87 -3.71
C GLU A 166 -0.33 -6.62 -3.88
N PHE A 167 0.10 -6.87 -5.12
CA PHE A 167 1.38 -7.50 -5.42
C PHE A 167 2.58 -6.68 -4.94
N MET A 168 2.61 -5.39 -5.29
CA MET A 168 3.72 -4.50 -4.95
C MET A 168 3.79 -4.28 -3.44
N HIS A 169 2.65 -4.07 -2.79
CA HIS A 169 2.56 -3.95 -1.33
C HIS A 169 3.06 -5.22 -0.64
N PHE A 170 2.61 -6.41 -1.09
CA PHE A 170 3.13 -7.68 -0.58
C PHE A 170 4.66 -7.77 -0.73
N CYS A 171 5.19 -7.42 -1.90
CA CYS A 171 6.63 -7.40 -2.14
C CYS A 171 7.40 -6.44 -1.20
N CYS A 172 6.77 -5.40 -0.66
CA CYS A 172 7.39 -4.53 0.34
C CYS A 172 7.64 -5.22 1.69
N HIS A 173 6.90 -6.28 2.00
CA HIS A 173 6.88 -6.94 3.31
C HIS A 173 7.40 -8.38 3.31
N VAL A 174 7.68 -8.99 2.16
CA VAL A 174 8.34 -10.31 2.13
C VAL A 174 9.79 -10.25 2.62
N ASP A 175 10.40 -11.40 2.90
CA ASP A 175 11.84 -11.46 3.14
C ASP A 175 12.65 -10.99 1.92
N ASP A 176 13.82 -10.47 2.23
CA ASP A 176 14.81 -10.06 1.24
C ASP A 176 15.24 -11.23 0.36
N ASN A 177 15.14 -11.06 -0.95
CA ASN A 177 15.55 -12.04 -1.94
C ASN A 177 16.04 -11.34 -3.22
N TRP A 178 16.56 -12.11 -4.17
CA TRP A 178 17.09 -11.56 -5.42
C TRP A 178 16.06 -10.74 -6.20
N PHE A 179 14.79 -11.18 -6.24
CA PHE A 179 13.74 -10.49 -7.01
C PHE A 179 13.43 -9.10 -6.44
N VAL A 180 13.10 -9.00 -5.14
CA VAL A 180 12.73 -7.70 -4.53
C VAL A 180 13.89 -6.71 -4.41
N ARG A 181 15.13 -7.19 -4.55
CA ARG A 181 16.34 -6.35 -4.58
C ARG A 181 16.59 -5.74 -5.96
N ASN A 182 16.30 -6.48 -7.03
CA ASN A 182 16.76 -6.14 -8.37
C ASN A 182 15.65 -5.77 -9.35
N MET A 183 14.42 -6.22 -9.15
CA MET A 183 13.32 -5.90 -10.04
C MET A 183 12.99 -4.39 -9.96
N PRO A 184 13.07 -3.63 -11.07
CA PRO A 184 12.68 -2.23 -11.10
C PRO A 184 11.24 -2.03 -10.61
N PHE A 185 10.94 -0.84 -10.11
CA PHE A 185 9.69 -0.48 -9.41
C PHE A 185 9.49 -1.19 -8.08
N ILE A 186 9.74 -2.51 -7.99
CA ILE A 186 9.63 -3.28 -6.73
C ILE A 186 10.69 -2.82 -5.73
N ASN A 187 11.94 -2.71 -6.15
CA ASN A 187 13.01 -2.23 -5.26
C ASN A 187 12.80 -0.76 -4.85
N THR A 188 12.36 0.08 -5.79
CA THR A 188 11.99 1.48 -5.56
C THR A 188 10.89 1.58 -4.52
N ILE A 189 9.77 0.89 -4.72
CA ILE A 189 8.60 1.03 -3.87
C ILE A 189 8.84 0.44 -2.49
N ARG A 190 9.64 -0.62 -2.39
CA ARG A 190 10.03 -1.20 -1.11
C ARG A 190 10.83 -0.21 -0.27
N ARG A 191 11.78 0.51 -0.87
CA ARG A 191 12.49 1.60 -0.18
C ARG A 191 11.56 2.77 0.15
N HIS A 192 10.73 3.18 -0.80
CA HIS A 192 9.78 4.28 -0.66
C HIS A 192 8.78 4.04 0.49
N HIS A 193 8.22 2.82 0.55
CA HIS A 193 7.31 2.38 1.59
C HIS A 193 8.02 2.16 2.93
N THR A 194 9.25 1.64 2.95
CA THR A 194 10.02 1.56 4.20
C THR A 194 10.24 2.95 4.81
N ALA A 195 10.55 3.96 3.98
CA ALA A 195 10.64 5.34 4.44
C ALA A 195 9.26 5.89 4.88
N HIS A 196 8.18 5.52 4.18
CA HIS A 196 6.82 5.87 4.60
C HIS A 196 6.47 5.36 6.01
N HIS A 197 7.03 4.23 6.44
CA HIS A 197 6.78 3.69 7.79
C HIS A 197 7.51 4.41 8.93
N ASP A 198 8.41 5.35 8.62
CA ASP A 198 9.02 6.22 9.62
C ASP A 198 7.95 7.17 10.20
N GLN A 199 7.67 7.00 11.49
CA GLN A 199 6.67 7.75 12.24
C GLN A 199 6.86 9.27 12.15
N ASN A 200 8.08 9.73 11.88
CA ASN A 200 8.39 11.15 11.74
C ASN A 200 7.84 11.77 10.46
N ILE A 201 7.55 10.97 9.43
CA ILE A 201 7.13 11.44 8.10
C ILE A 201 5.89 10.73 7.53
N MET A 202 5.46 9.60 8.12
CA MET A 202 4.41 8.72 7.60
C MET A 202 3.09 9.41 7.29
N MET A 203 2.78 10.50 8.00
CA MET A 203 1.52 11.23 7.85
C MET A 203 1.47 12.11 6.60
N GLU A 204 2.63 12.40 5.99
CA GLU A 204 2.74 13.43 4.95
C GLU A 204 3.51 12.99 3.70
N ARG A 205 4.38 11.97 3.82
CA ARG A 205 5.30 11.57 2.77
C ARG A 205 5.08 10.15 2.26
N ASN A 206 5.45 9.93 1.01
CA ASN A 206 5.54 8.62 0.37
C ASN A 206 4.22 7.83 0.37
N MET A 207 3.17 8.44 -0.18
CA MET A 207 1.80 7.93 -0.14
C MET A 207 1.46 6.98 -1.29
N ASN A 208 2.19 6.98 -2.39
CA ASN A 208 2.04 5.95 -3.39
C ASN A 208 2.72 4.66 -2.94
N LEU A 209 2.02 3.54 -3.12
CA LEU A 209 2.45 2.17 -2.86
C LEU A 209 2.55 1.32 -4.13
N THR A 210 2.26 1.90 -5.29
CA THR A 210 2.62 1.33 -6.60
C THR A 210 3.78 2.12 -7.22
N PHE A 211 3.45 3.18 -7.96
CA PHE A 211 4.39 4.03 -8.66
C PHE A 211 4.40 5.41 -7.98
N PRO A 212 5.54 5.95 -7.54
CA PRO A 212 5.61 7.24 -6.83
C PRO A 212 5.43 8.47 -7.75
N ILE A 213 4.44 8.42 -8.65
CA ILE A 213 4.15 9.49 -9.62
C ILE A 213 3.49 10.66 -8.93
N MET A 214 2.41 10.44 -8.16
CA MET A 214 1.76 11.54 -7.43
C MET A 214 2.60 12.08 -6.29
N ASP A 215 3.43 11.23 -5.65
CA ASP A 215 4.39 11.71 -4.67
C ASP A 215 5.44 12.65 -5.27
N TRP A 216 5.91 12.36 -6.49
CA TRP A 216 6.75 13.29 -7.24
C TRP A 216 5.96 14.55 -7.63
N LEU A 217 4.78 14.39 -8.22
CA LEU A 217 3.98 15.48 -8.77
C LEU A 217 3.54 16.50 -7.71
N PHE A 218 3.09 16.03 -6.54
CA PHE A 218 2.64 16.89 -5.43
C PHE A 218 3.74 17.20 -4.42
N GLY A 219 4.98 16.81 -4.69
CA GLY A 219 6.10 17.04 -3.78
C GLY A 219 5.97 16.32 -2.44
N THR A 220 5.23 15.21 -2.37
CA THR A 220 5.11 14.38 -1.15
C THR A 220 6.12 13.25 -1.05
N SER A 221 7.04 13.13 -2.00
CA SER A 221 8.19 12.24 -1.85
C SER A 221 9.22 12.77 -0.85
N ASP A 222 9.88 11.87 -0.12
CA ASP A 222 11.07 12.14 0.68
C ASP A 222 12.35 12.32 -0.16
N LEU A 223 12.31 11.96 -1.44
CA LEU A 223 13.42 12.10 -2.38
C LEU A 223 13.42 13.46 -3.10
N ASN A 224 14.61 13.98 -3.37
CA ASN A 224 14.88 15.14 -4.21
C ASN A 224 15.36 14.69 -5.61
N ARG A 225 14.42 14.22 -6.46
CA ARG A 225 14.69 13.73 -7.82
C ARG A 225 13.60 14.15 -8.81
N GLY A 226 13.85 13.98 -10.11
CA GLY A 226 12.80 14.04 -11.14
C GLY A 226 11.92 12.77 -11.17
N LEU A 227 10.91 12.74 -12.05
CA LEU A 227 9.97 11.62 -12.18
C LEU A 227 10.67 10.27 -12.41
N LEU A 228 11.59 10.19 -13.37
CA LEU A 228 12.33 8.96 -13.66
C LEU A 228 13.18 8.51 -12.47
N GLY A 229 13.76 9.48 -11.74
CA GLY A 229 14.52 9.20 -10.53
C GLY A 229 13.65 8.65 -9.40
N HIS A 230 12.37 9.04 -9.34
CA HIS A 230 11.41 8.46 -8.39
C HIS A 230 11.00 7.06 -8.80
N LEU A 231 10.68 6.82 -10.08
CA LEU A 231 10.24 5.51 -10.58
C LEU A 231 11.34 4.44 -10.50
N PHE A 232 12.59 4.83 -10.77
CA PHE A 232 13.73 3.93 -10.88
C PHE A 232 14.81 4.20 -9.82
N ASN A 233 14.43 4.66 -8.63
CA ASN A 233 15.38 4.95 -7.56
C ASN A 233 16.10 3.70 -7.04
N GLY A 234 15.42 2.56 -7.02
CA GLY A 234 15.85 1.40 -6.23
C GLY A 234 15.98 1.75 -4.74
N TYR A 235 16.96 1.12 -4.07
CA TYR A 235 17.24 1.33 -2.64
C TYR A 235 18.14 2.54 -2.33
N ASP A 236 18.38 3.43 -3.30
CA ASP A 236 19.30 4.54 -3.11
C ASP A 236 18.76 5.59 -2.11
N ASN A 237 19.59 5.95 -1.13
CA ASN A 237 19.29 6.94 -0.10
C ASN A 237 20.06 8.26 -0.27
N ARG A 238 20.91 8.40 -1.29
CA ARG A 238 21.72 9.62 -1.53
C ARG A 238 20.89 10.86 -1.84
N HIS A 239 19.64 10.67 -2.27
CA HIS A 239 18.75 11.74 -2.70
C HIS A 239 17.67 12.09 -1.67
N ILE A 240 17.78 11.61 -0.43
CA ILE A 240 16.85 11.99 0.64
C ILE A 240 16.94 13.49 0.91
N LYS A 241 15.80 14.16 0.98
CA LYS A 241 15.69 15.57 1.35
C LYS A 241 16.23 15.80 2.76
N THR A 242 17.08 16.81 2.93
CA THR A 242 17.68 17.17 4.22
C THR A 242 16.83 18.16 5.02
N ASP A 243 15.87 18.79 4.37
CA ASP A 243 15.03 19.88 4.89
C ASP A 243 13.61 19.42 5.29
N MET A 244 13.40 18.11 5.44
CA MET A 244 12.09 17.59 5.84
C MET A 244 11.81 17.88 7.31
N ARG A 245 10.64 18.48 7.57
CA ARG A 245 10.08 18.58 8.91
C ARG A 245 9.85 17.16 9.46
N ARG A 246 10.59 16.79 10.49
CA ARG A 246 10.33 15.59 11.30
C ARG A 246 9.38 15.98 12.41
N THR A 247 8.29 15.23 12.60
CA THR A 247 7.53 15.36 13.85
C THR A 247 8.46 14.97 14.99
N SER A 248 8.52 15.77 16.05
CA SER A 248 9.39 15.45 17.18
C SER A 248 8.91 14.15 17.81
N SER A 249 9.80 13.15 17.88
CA SER A 249 9.57 11.94 18.66
C SER A 249 9.06 12.33 20.05
N THR A 250 7.89 11.81 20.43
CA THR A 250 7.28 12.10 21.73
C THR A 250 8.33 11.90 22.81
N PRO A 251 8.63 12.89 23.66
CA PRO A 251 9.69 12.76 24.65
C PRO A 251 9.41 11.54 25.52
N HIS A 252 10.40 10.64 25.65
CA HIS A 252 10.37 9.58 26.63
C HIS A 252 10.11 10.24 28.00
N VAL A 253 8.96 9.94 28.61
CA VAL A 253 8.75 10.25 30.03
C VAL A 253 9.80 9.45 30.77
N ARG A 254 10.87 10.13 31.23
CA ARG A 254 11.88 9.55 32.10
C ARG A 254 11.12 9.07 33.34
N ALA A 255 11.08 7.76 33.56
CA ALA A 255 10.55 7.21 34.79
C ALA A 255 11.32 7.83 35.95
N THR A 256 10.69 8.74 36.68
CA THR A 256 11.19 9.26 37.94
C THR A 256 11.28 8.06 38.88
N MET A 257 12.50 7.61 39.14
CA MET A 257 12.80 6.70 40.24
C MET A 257 12.37 7.39 41.53
N VAL A 258 11.19 7.04 42.04
CA VAL A 258 10.81 7.34 43.40
C VAL A 258 11.70 6.46 44.28
N GLY A 259 12.76 7.08 44.82
CA GLY A 259 13.61 6.45 45.81
C GLY A 259 12.77 6.03 47.02
N SER A 260 12.86 4.76 47.38
CA SER A 260 12.46 4.29 48.69
C SER A 260 13.39 4.95 49.72
N ALA A 261 12.92 6.00 50.37
CA ALA A 261 13.47 6.42 51.65
C ALA A 261 12.92 5.46 52.70
N ALA A 262 13.83 4.68 53.27
CA ALA A 262 13.62 3.99 54.53
C ALA A 262 13.53 5.02 55.66
N GLU A 263 12.50 4.88 56.49
CA GLU A 263 12.55 4.92 57.97
C GLU A 263 11.20 4.44 58.53
#